data_AF-A0A537SCN7-F1
#
_entry.id   AF-A0A537SCN7-F1
#
_cell.length_a   1.000
_cell.length_b   1.000
_cell.length_c   1.000
_cell.angle_alpha   90.00
_cell.angle_beta   90.00
_cell.angle_gamma   90.00
#
_symmetry.space_group_name_H-M   'P 1'
#
loop_
_entity.id
_entity.type
_entity.pdbx_description
1 polymer ?
#
loop_
_entity_poly.entity_id
_entity_poly.type
_entity_poly.pdbx_seq_one_letter_code
_entity_poly.pdbx_strand_id
1 'polypeptide(L)' 'MTNITSIAAAFFEACEAGKGWEGCRAYCLPNATFAAQSEPLAEIRTLQAYTEWMKGLLSFMPD' A
#
# COMPACT_ATOMS: atom_id res chain seq x y z
N MET A 1 -22.59 -7.00 -0.90
CA MET A 1 -21.99 -7.27 0.42
C MET A 1 -20.49 -7.14 0.27
N THR A 2 -19.87 -6.20 0.98
CA THR A 2 -18.41 -6.04 0.97
C THR A 2 -17.80 -7.19 1.76
N ASN A 3 -17.02 -8.05 1.10
CA ASN A 3 -16.26 -9.11 1.78
C ASN A 3 -14.76 -8.75 1.80
N ILE A 4 -13.97 -9.49 2.57
CA ILE A 4 -12.54 -9.21 2.72
C ILE A 4 -11.80 -9.28 1.36
N THR A 5 -12.20 -10.19 0.47
CA THR A 5 -11.62 -10.34 -0.86
C THR A 5 -11.79 -9.08 -1.70
N SER A 6 -12.99 -8.50 -1.74
CA SER A 6 -13.25 -7.26 -2.48
C SER A 6 -12.47 -6.06 -1.93
N ILE A 7 -12.31 -5.97 -0.60
CA ILE A 7 -11.51 -4.89 0.02
C ILE A 7 -10.03 -5.06 -0.31
N ALA A 8 -9.51 -6.29 -0.20
CA ALA A 8 -8.11 -6.58 -0.50
C ALA A 8 -7.76 -6.32 -1.98
N ALA A 9 -8.65 -6.69 -2.91
CA ALA A 9 -8.49 -6.40 -4.33
C ALA A 9 -8.47 -4.88 -4.60
N ALA A 10 -9.40 -4.13 -4.01
CA ALA A 10 -9.44 -2.67 -4.18
C ALA A 10 -8.19 -1.97 -3.59
N PHE A 11 -7.69 -2.46 -2.46
CA PHE A 11 -6.41 -2.00 -1.89
C PHE A 11 -5.24 -2.30 -2.84
N PHE A 12 -5.15 -3.53 -3.35
CA PHE A 12 -4.09 -3.94 -4.27
C PHE A 12 -4.08 -3.05 -5.53
N GLU A 13 -5.22 -2.86 -6.18
CA GLU A 13 -5.34 -1.99 -7.36
C GLU A 13 -4.92 -0.54 -7.04
N ALA A 14 -5.30 0.01 -5.88
CA ALA A 14 -4.92 1.36 -5.50
C ALA A 14 -3.40 1.48 -5.22
N CYS A 15 -2.82 0.47 -4.58
CA CYS A 15 -1.41 0.43 -4.20
C CYS A 15 -0.50 0.27 -5.43
N GLU A 16 -0.81 -0.68 -6.31
CA GLU A 16 -0.04 -0.97 -7.52
C GLU A 16 -0.21 0.11 -8.61
N ALA A 17 -1.30 0.89 -8.56
CA ALA A 17 -1.46 2.07 -9.40
C ALA A 17 -0.74 3.33 -8.85
N GLY A 18 -0.01 3.20 -7.74
CA GLY A 18 0.77 4.30 -7.17
C GLY A 18 -0.06 5.45 -6.60
N LYS A 19 -1.30 5.20 -6.16
CA LYS A 19 -2.17 6.25 -5.58
C LYS A 19 -1.67 6.76 -4.22
N GLY A 20 -0.72 6.07 -3.59
CA GLY A 20 -0.23 6.40 -2.25
C GLY A 20 -1.31 6.22 -1.18
N TRP A 21 -1.07 6.80 -0.01
CA TRP A 21 -1.96 6.65 1.14
C TRP A 21 -3.34 7.25 0.90
N GLU A 22 -3.42 8.34 0.15
CA GLU A 22 -4.68 9.03 -0.17
C GLU A 22 -5.68 8.09 -0.85
N GLY A 23 -5.22 7.31 -1.84
CA GLY A 23 -6.05 6.32 -2.52
C GLY A 23 -6.21 4.99 -1.78
N CYS A 24 -5.30 4.65 -0.86
CA CYS A 24 -5.33 3.36 -0.15
C CYS A 24 -6.11 3.41 1.19
N ARG A 25 -6.16 4.56 1.88
CA ARG A 25 -6.68 4.67 3.26
C ARG A 25 -8.14 4.27 3.43
N ALA A 26 -8.94 4.33 2.37
CA ALA A 26 -10.35 3.90 2.41
C ALA A 26 -10.51 2.39 2.66
N TYR A 27 -9.45 1.61 2.39
CA TYR A 27 -9.43 0.15 2.55
C TYR A 27 -8.65 -0.31 3.78
N CYS A 28 -8.12 0.63 4.57
CA CYS A 28 -7.18 0.36 5.65
C CYS A 28 -7.68 0.90 6.99
N LEU A 29 -7.20 0.30 8.08
CA LEU A 29 -7.32 0.91 9.40
C LEU A 29 -6.33 2.09 9.50
N PRO A 30 -6.69 3.18 10.20
CA PRO A 30 -5.87 4.40 10.26
C PRO A 30 -4.49 4.17 10.90
N ASN A 31 -4.34 3.15 11.75
CA ASN A 31 -3.08 2.80 12.43
C ASN A 31 -2.59 1.41 11.99
N ALA A 32 -2.88 0.99 10.75
CA ALA A 32 -2.44 -0.31 10.25
C ALA A 32 -0.90 -0.39 10.23
N THR A 33 -0.36 -1.45 10.83
CA THR A 33 1.06 -1.77 10.79
C THR A 33 1.45 -2.43 9.47
N PHE A 34 2.73 -2.41 9.15
CA PHE A 34 3.30 -3.10 8.00
C PHE A 34 4.55 -3.87 8.40
N ALA A 35 4.74 -5.03 7.80
CA ALA A 35 5.94 -5.84 7.96
C ALA A 35 6.23 -6.56 6.64
N ALA A 36 7.50 -6.54 6.23
CA ALA A 36 8.01 -7.29 5.09
C ALA A 36 9.40 -7.84 5.42
N GLN A 37 9.77 -8.94 4.75
CA GLN A 37 11.10 -9.55 4.88
C GLN A 37 12.16 -8.82 4.04
N SER A 38 11.73 -7.92 3.15
CA SER A 38 12.58 -7.19 2.22
C SER A 38 13.43 -6.16 2.96
N GLU A 39 14.76 -6.23 2.80
CA GLU A 39 15.72 -5.28 3.38
C GLU A 39 15.41 -3.81 2.99
N PRO A 40 15.06 -3.46 1.73
CA PRO A 40 14.60 -2.13 1.35
C PRO A 40 13.41 -1.59 2.16
N LEU A 41 12.63 -2.46 2.81
CA LEU A 41 11.43 -2.11 3.57
C LEU A 41 11.64 -2.26 5.09
N ALA A 42 12.86 -2.54 5.56
CA ALA A 42 13.13 -2.87 6.97
C ALA A 42 12.67 -1.78 7.95
N GLU A 43 12.76 -0.51 7.56
CA GLU A 43 12.36 0.63 8.40
C GLU A 43 10.89 1.05 8.21
N ILE A 44 10.16 0.41 7.29
CA ILE A 44 8.75 0.71 7.03
C ILE A 44 7.89 -0.11 8.00
N ARG A 45 7.25 0.59 8.94
CA ARG A 45 6.46 -0.05 10.02
C ARG A 45 4.96 0.21 9.93
N THR A 46 4.52 1.13 9.07
CA THR A 46 3.11 1.48 8.90
C THR A 46 2.67 1.22 7.47
N LEU A 47 1.41 0.83 7.30
CA LEU A 47 0.85 0.60 5.97
C LEU A 47 0.82 1.89 5.15
N GLN A 48 0.59 3.03 5.80
CA GLN A 48 0.75 4.36 5.19
C GLN A 48 2.13 4.53 4.57
N ALA A 49 3.20 4.29 5.33
CA ALA A 49 4.56 4.43 4.84
C ALA A 49 4.87 3.46 3.69
N TYR A 50 4.33 2.24 3.72
CA TYR A 50 4.45 1.29 2.61
C TYR A 50 3.76 1.80 1.33
N THR A 51 2.55 2.33 1.42
CA THR A 51 1.83 2.85 0.25
C THR A 51 2.52 4.07 -0.37
N GLU A 52 3.15 4.93 0.45
CA GLU A 52 3.98 6.04 -0.07
C GLU A 52 5.27 5.54 -0.71
N TRP A 53 5.90 4.50 -0.14
CA TRP A 53 7.06 3.85 -0.75
C TRP A 53 6.73 3.26 -2.13
N MET A 54 5.59 2.56 -2.26
CA MET A 54 5.10 2.01 -3.53
C MET A 54 4.86 3.10 -4.58
N LYS A 55 4.24 4.21 -4.20
CA LYS A 55 4.08 5.39 -5.07
C LYS A 55 5.42 5.95 -5.55
N GLY A 56 6.41 6.02 -4.65
CA GLY A 56 7.78 6.40 -5.00
C GLY A 56 8.41 5.45 -6.01
N LEU A 57 8.32 4.14 -5.76
CA LEU A 57 8.85 3.09 -6.63
C LEU A 57 8.35 3.21 -8.08
N LEU A 58 7.04 3.39 -8.23
CA LEU A 58 6.38 3.48 -9.54
C LEU A 58 6.71 4.77 -10.31
N SER A 59 7.29 5.78 -9.66
CA SER A 59 7.70 7.01 -10.35
C SER A 59 8.93 6.82 -11.23
N PHE A 60 9.69 5.73 -11.07
CA PHE A 60 10.92 5.46 -11.82
C PHE A 60 11.03 4.04 -12.39
N MET A 61 10.03 3.17 -12.18
CA MET A 61 9.92 1.92 -12.91
C MET A 61 9.31 2.19 -14.29
N PRO A 62 9.98 1.81 -15.40
CA PRO A 62 9.35 1.80 -16.72
C PRO A 62 8.25 0.73 -16.76
N ASP A 63 7.24 0.96 -17.61
CA ASP A 63 6.18 -0.01 -17.93
C ASP A 63 6.77 -1.29 -18.58
#